data_AF-A0A842YIT8-F1
#
_entry.id   AF-A0A842YIT8-F1
#
_cell.length_a   1.000
_cell.length_b   1.000
_cell.length_c   1.000
_cell.angle_alpha   90.00
_cell.angle_beta   90.00
_cell.angle_gamma   90.00
#
_symmetry.space_group_name_H-M   'P 1'
#
loop_
_entity.id
_entity.type
_entity.pdbx_description
1 polymer ?
#
loop_
_entity_poly.entity_id
_entity_poly.type
_entity_poly.pdbx_seq_one_letter_code
_entity_poly.pdbx_strand_id
1 'polypeptide(L)'
;MQVLSSNEGELDRFLSDFKPFEGFEGFNLNLSCHSKDVIRQGKGAAMVKRAAKTAKLVALIRDHGHPVSVKICLGLNQFEKGNKLYLNNLSGANPDFFVVHAKHAGQSSAEPEDNTVYPECVESARGIPVIANGGIDTVEKVRSMMAMGVSGVMMGRPAMENPAIFDLMKNELGLNDPLKPIPLVSDLRDEYIRVFDSIEGAEKHRARFLKVLGREKAHY
;
A
#
# COMPACT_ATOMS: atom_id res chain seq x y z
N MET A 1 5.52 -9.52 3.20
CA MET A 1 4.16 -10.10 3.09
C MET A 1 3.14 -9.25 3.83
N GLN A 2 1.94 -9.02 3.28
CA GLN A 2 0.88 -8.29 3.99
C GLN A 2 0.02 -9.24 4.82
N VAL A 3 -0.25 -8.89 6.07
CA VAL A 3 -1.13 -9.64 6.98
C VAL A 3 -2.29 -8.76 7.44
N LEU A 4 -3.40 -9.41 7.77
CA LEU A 4 -4.64 -8.74 8.16
C LEU A 4 -5.12 -9.38 9.47
N SER A 5 -4.86 -8.71 10.59
CA SER A 5 -5.25 -9.18 11.92
C SER A 5 -5.72 -8.04 12.82
N SER A 6 -6.57 -8.40 13.77
CA SER A 6 -7.01 -7.57 14.90
C SER A 6 -6.91 -8.35 16.23
N ASN A 7 -6.35 -9.56 16.18
CA ASN A 7 -6.27 -10.52 17.27
C ASN A 7 -4.80 -10.89 17.47
N GLU A 8 -4.27 -10.57 18.65
CA GLU A 8 -2.89 -10.82 19.05
C GLU A 8 -2.58 -12.32 19.07
N GLY A 9 -3.44 -13.16 19.65
CA GLY A 9 -3.21 -14.61 19.72
C GLY A 9 -3.36 -15.36 18.39
N GLU A 10 -4.18 -14.87 17.46
CA GLU A 10 -4.17 -15.39 16.08
C GLU A 10 -2.88 -15.03 15.37
N LEU A 11 -2.41 -13.79 15.51
CA LEU A 11 -1.18 -13.33 14.88
C LEU A 11 0.04 -14.04 15.46
N ASP A 12 0.11 -14.20 16.78
CA ASP A 12 1.22 -14.84 17.48
C ASP A 12 1.40 -16.31 17.06
N ARG A 13 0.30 -17.07 17.00
CA ARG A 13 0.33 -18.45 16.50
C ARG A 13 0.79 -18.51 15.05
N PHE A 14 0.28 -17.61 14.21
CA PHE A 14 0.71 -17.53 12.81
C PHE A 14 2.20 -17.23 12.69
N LEU A 15 2.72 -16.28 13.47
CA LEU A 15 4.14 -15.90 13.44
C LEU A 15 5.04 -17.04 13.95
N SER A 16 4.62 -17.74 14.99
CA SER A 16 5.35 -18.88 15.56
C SER A 16 5.58 -20.01 14.55
N ASP A 17 4.59 -20.26 13.67
CA ASP A 17 4.66 -21.29 12.65
C ASP A 17 5.21 -20.78 11.30
N PHE A 18 5.37 -19.46 11.14
CA PHE A 18 5.76 -18.85 9.88
C PHE A 18 7.23 -19.12 9.55
N LYS A 19 7.47 -19.62 8.35
CA LYS A 19 8.81 -19.81 7.80
C LYS A 19 9.02 -18.82 6.66
N PRO A 20 9.94 -17.84 6.79
CA PRO A 20 10.29 -16.94 5.71
C PRO A 20 10.69 -17.71 4.45
N PHE A 21 10.14 -17.30 3.31
CA PHE A 21 10.53 -17.78 2.00
C PHE A 21 11.59 -16.84 1.39
N GLU A 22 12.26 -17.29 0.34
CA GLU A 22 13.25 -16.47 -0.36
C GLU A 22 12.65 -15.15 -0.86
N GLY A 23 13.31 -14.03 -0.56
CA GLY A 23 12.82 -12.68 -0.87
C GLY A 23 11.78 -12.12 0.13
N PHE A 24 11.53 -12.80 1.24
CA PHE A 24 10.75 -12.22 2.33
C PHE A 24 11.56 -11.16 3.10
N GLU A 25 11.08 -9.92 3.08
CA GLU A 25 11.73 -8.75 3.72
C GLU A 25 11.01 -8.26 4.99
N GLY A 26 9.91 -8.91 5.40
CA GLY A 26 9.12 -8.50 6.57
C GLY A 26 7.63 -8.41 6.30
N PHE A 27 6.91 -7.94 7.30
CA PHE A 27 5.45 -7.87 7.31
C PHE A 27 4.92 -6.46 6.99
N ASN A 28 3.70 -6.41 6.46
CA ASN A 28 2.90 -5.20 6.38
C ASN A 28 1.55 -5.44 7.06
N LEU A 29 1.22 -4.68 8.11
CA LEU A 29 -0.08 -4.71 8.75
C LEU A 29 -1.09 -3.91 7.92
N ASN A 30 -2.12 -4.59 7.40
CA ASN A 30 -3.18 -3.94 6.63
C ASN A 30 -4.29 -3.40 7.53
N LEU A 31 -4.31 -2.08 7.69
CA LEU A 31 -5.35 -1.32 8.38
C LEU A 31 -6.16 -0.44 7.41
N SER A 32 -6.19 -0.78 6.12
CA SER A 32 -6.80 0.04 5.06
C SER A 32 -7.87 -0.68 4.23
N CYS A 33 -8.01 -2.00 4.38
CA CYS A 33 -8.99 -2.77 3.64
C CYS A 33 -10.42 -2.31 3.96
N HIS A 34 -11.14 -1.91 2.90
CA HIS A 34 -12.52 -1.41 2.97
C HIS A 34 -13.58 -2.51 2.76
N SER A 35 -13.19 -3.79 2.71
CA SER A 35 -14.15 -4.89 2.56
C SER A 35 -15.10 -4.92 3.77
N LYS A 36 -16.41 -4.99 3.50
CA LYS A 36 -17.44 -5.00 4.55
C LYS A 36 -17.24 -6.16 5.52
N ASP A 37 -16.85 -7.34 5.03
CA ASP A 37 -16.67 -8.53 5.87
C ASP A 37 -15.43 -8.41 6.76
N VAL A 38 -14.34 -7.85 6.22
CA VAL A 38 -13.13 -7.54 6.98
C VAL A 38 -13.41 -6.52 8.08
N ILE A 39 -14.15 -5.45 7.75
CA ILE A 39 -14.52 -4.40 8.71
C ILE A 39 -15.42 -4.97 9.82
N ARG A 40 -16.39 -5.83 9.47
CA ARG A 40 -17.27 -6.50 10.46
C ARG A 40 -16.49 -7.37 11.45
N GLN A 41 -15.41 -7.99 11.01
CA GLN A 41 -14.48 -8.74 11.88
C GLN A 41 -13.56 -7.83 12.71
N GLY A 42 -13.70 -6.51 12.59
CA GLY A 42 -12.87 -5.53 13.28
C GLY A 42 -11.44 -5.48 12.77
N LYS A 43 -11.19 -5.93 11.53
CA LYS A 43 -9.89 -5.92 10.84
C LYS A 43 -9.89 -4.84 9.74
N GLY A 44 -8.75 -4.63 9.06
CA GLY A 44 -8.64 -3.64 7.99
C GLY A 44 -8.92 -2.22 8.47
N ALA A 45 -9.72 -1.45 7.73
CA ALA A 45 -10.02 -0.05 8.05
C ALA A 45 -10.66 0.17 9.45
N ALA A 46 -11.27 -0.86 10.04
CA ALA A 46 -11.78 -0.80 11.41
C ALA A 46 -10.69 -0.55 12.48
N MET A 47 -9.42 -0.82 12.13
CA MET A 47 -8.27 -0.64 13.02
C MET A 47 -7.68 0.78 13.00
N VAL A 48 -8.10 1.65 12.07
CA VAL A 48 -7.52 3.01 11.94
C VAL A 48 -7.69 3.86 13.20
N LYS A 49 -8.71 3.61 14.02
CA LYS A 49 -8.92 4.28 15.30
C LYS A 49 -8.37 3.53 16.52
N ARG A 50 -7.71 2.40 16.33
CA ARG A 50 -7.29 1.47 17.40
C ARG A 50 -5.77 1.49 17.60
N ALA A 51 -5.18 2.67 17.72
CA ALA A 51 -3.73 2.88 17.79
C ALA A 51 -3.02 2.00 18.83
N ALA A 52 -3.56 1.90 20.05
CA ALA A 52 -2.98 1.05 21.10
C ALA A 52 -2.94 -0.44 20.70
N LYS A 53 -3.95 -0.92 19.99
CA LYS A 53 -3.97 -2.29 19.48
C LYS A 53 -3.00 -2.46 18.32
N THR A 54 -2.90 -1.49 17.41
CA THR A 54 -1.90 -1.50 16.35
C THR A 54 -0.49 -1.59 16.91
N ALA A 55 -0.16 -0.78 17.92
CA ALA A 55 1.14 -0.79 18.58
C ALA A 55 1.49 -2.18 19.14
N LYS A 56 0.52 -2.87 19.76
CA LYS A 56 0.71 -4.26 20.22
C LYS A 56 1.00 -5.24 19.08
N LEU A 57 0.27 -5.13 17.95
CA LEU A 57 0.50 -6.00 16.80
C LEU A 57 1.86 -5.73 16.12
N VAL A 58 2.28 -4.46 16.07
CA VAL A 58 3.62 -4.07 15.59
C VAL A 58 4.70 -4.65 16.51
N ALA A 59 4.58 -4.45 17.82
CA ALA A 59 5.51 -4.99 18.81
C ALA A 59 5.61 -6.51 18.70
N LEU A 60 4.48 -7.21 18.63
CA LEU A 60 4.44 -8.66 18.49
C LEU A 60 5.19 -9.16 17.25
N ILE A 61 5.03 -8.51 16.09
CA ILE A 61 5.78 -8.91 14.88
C ILE A 61 7.28 -8.70 15.08
N ARG A 62 7.67 -7.61 15.74
CA ARG A 62 9.08 -7.31 16.03
C ARG A 62 9.68 -8.28 17.05
N ASP A 63 8.91 -8.73 18.03
CA ASP A 63 9.33 -9.72 19.03
C ASP A 63 9.63 -11.07 18.39
N HIS A 64 8.93 -11.41 17.30
CA HIS A 64 9.24 -12.56 16.43
C HIS A 64 10.43 -12.29 15.46
N GLY A 65 11.13 -11.16 15.60
CA GLY A 65 12.35 -10.85 14.85
C GLY A 65 12.13 -10.34 13.43
N HIS A 66 10.94 -9.84 13.09
CA HIS A 66 10.61 -9.42 11.73
C HIS A 66 10.41 -7.90 11.60
N PRO A 67 10.90 -7.29 10.49
CA PRO A 67 10.50 -5.93 10.13
C PRO A 67 9.00 -5.83 9.89
N VAL A 68 8.42 -4.67 10.17
CA VAL A 68 6.99 -4.42 10.03
C VAL A 68 6.71 -3.00 9.56
N SER A 69 5.91 -2.91 8.52
CA SER A 69 5.30 -1.66 8.05
C SER A 69 3.80 -1.65 8.33
N VAL A 70 3.18 -0.47 8.35
CA VAL A 70 1.73 -0.34 8.57
C VAL A 70 1.10 0.43 7.43
N LYS A 71 0.09 -0.16 6.79
CA LYS A 71 -0.70 0.53 5.77
C LYS A 71 -2.05 0.98 6.33
N ILE A 72 -2.29 2.29 6.31
CA ILE A 72 -3.53 2.90 6.81
C ILE A 72 -4.32 3.61 5.70
N CYS A 73 -5.58 3.91 6.01
CA CYS A 73 -6.43 4.86 5.27
C CYS A 73 -6.85 5.99 6.24
N LEU A 74 -7.57 7.01 5.76
CA LEU A 74 -7.96 8.18 6.55
C LEU A 74 -9.15 7.95 7.50
N GLY A 75 -9.42 6.70 7.89
CA GLY A 75 -10.57 6.31 8.72
C GLY A 75 -11.62 5.51 7.95
N LEU A 76 -12.71 5.14 8.64
CA LEU A 76 -13.82 4.40 8.02
C LEU A 76 -14.71 5.30 7.14
N ASN A 77 -14.90 6.55 7.55
CA ASN A 77 -15.83 7.49 6.94
C ASN A 77 -15.33 8.94 7.10
N GLN A 78 -16.09 9.88 6.53
CA GLN A 78 -15.77 11.30 6.56
C GLN A 78 -15.68 11.88 7.97
N PHE A 79 -16.48 11.38 8.92
CA PHE A 79 -16.42 11.83 10.32
C PHE A 79 -15.08 11.45 10.97
N GLU A 80 -14.65 10.18 10.84
CA GLU A 80 -13.37 9.72 11.39
C GLU A 80 -12.19 10.43 10.74
N LYS A 81 -12.26 10.71 9.42
CA LYS A 81 -11.29 11.53 8.70
C LYS A 81 -11.24 12.95 9.24
N GLY A 82 -12.40 13.61 9.37
CA GLY A 82 -12.49 14.99 9.86
C GLY A 82 -11.99 15.17 11.28
N ASN A 83 -12.14 14.15 12.12
CA ASN A 83 -11.57 14.10 13.48
C ASN A 83 -10.10 13.61 13.51
N LYS A 84 -9.48 13.39 12.34
CA LYS A 84 -8.08 13.01 12.18
C LYS A 84 -7.65 11.78 12.98
N LEU A 85 -8.55 10.80 13.16
CA LEU A 85 -8.29 9.64 14.02
C LEU A 85 -7.10 8.79 13.56
N TYR A 86 -6.75 8.85 12.28
CA TYR A 86 -5.60 8.14 11.70
C TYR A 86 -4.25 8.62 12.28
N LEU A 87 -4.15 9.88 12.72
CA LEU A 87 -2.91 10.41 13.30
C LEU A 87 -2.50 9.69 14.60
N ASN A 88 -3.46 9.13 15.33
CA ASN A 88 -3.18 8.34 16.52
C ASN A 88 -2.35 7.08 16.19
N ASN A 89 -2.55 6.47 15.02
CA ASN A 89 -1.72 5.35 14.58
C ASN A 89 -0.30 5.80 14.20
N LEU A 90 -0.18 6.93 13.48
CA LEU A 90 1.12 7.47 13.05
C LEU A 90 2.01 7.81 14.24
N SER A 91 1.43 8.39 15.29
CA SER A 91 2.16 8.79 16.49
C SER A 91 2.45 7.66 17.48
N GLY A 92 1.75 6.52 17.40
CA GLY A 92 1.77 5.49 18.45
C GLY A 92 2.16 4.08 18.03
N ALA A 93 2.10 3.73 16.73
CA ALA A 93 2.31 2.35 16.29
C ALA A 93 3.78 1.94 16.18
N ASN A 94 4.69 2.88 15.92
CA ASN A 94 6.15 2.66 15.80
C ASN A 94 6.61 1.53 14.83
N PRO A 95 6.09 1.43 13.59
CA PRO A 95 6.62 0.51 12.57
C PRO A 95 7.90 1.05 11.92
N ASP A 96 8.52 0.27 11.04
CA ASP A 96 9.69 0.69 10.25
C ASP A 96 9.31 1.75 9.18
N PHE A 97 8.09 1.70 8.65
CA PHE A 97 7.49 2.78 7.86
C PHE A 97 5.96 2.69 7.79
N PHE A 98 5.33 3.80 7.43
CA PHE A 98 3.89 3.88 7.16
C PHE A 98 3.62 3.96 5.65
N VAL A 99 2.48 3.41 5.23
CA VAL A 99 1.89 3.66 3.92
C VAL A 99 0.51 4.27 4.14
N VAL A 100 0.29 5.49 3.68
CA VAL A 100 -0.96 6.22 3.92
C VAL A 100 -1.74 6.33 2.61
N HIS A 101 -2.89 5.65 2.54
CA HIS A 101 -3.84 5.87 1.46
C HIS A 101 -4.68 7.11 1.79
N ALA A 102 -4.55 8.15 0.98
CA ALA A 102 -5.21 9.45 1.15
C ALA A 102 -6.74 9.45 0.89
N LYS A 103 -7.42 8.38 1.29
CA LYS A 103 -8.88 8.21 1.29
C LYS A 103 -9.35 7.54 2.56
N HIS A 104 -10.58 7.80 3.00
CA HIS A 104 -11.26 6.98 3.98
C HIS A 104 -11.90 5.75 3.31
N ALA A 105 -12.19 4.69 4.08
CA ALA A 105 -12.65 3.41 3.52
C ALA A 105 -14.00 3.48 2.81
N GLY A 106 -14.89 4.39 3.24
CA GLY A 106 -16.17 4.64 2.58
C GLY A 106 -16.10 5.44 1.27
N GLN A 107 -14.94 5.98 0.88
CA GLN A 107 -14.80 6.72 -0.39
C GLN A 107 -14.73 5.74 -1.56
N SER A 108 -15.37 6.10 -2.66
CA SER A 108 -15.29 5.38 -3.91
C SER A 108 -13.91 5.54 -4.56
N SER A 109 -13.60 4.62 -5.48
CA SER A 109 -12.37 4.69 -6.26
C SER A 109 -12.31 5.85 -7.26
N ALA A 110 -13.47 6.46 -7.57
CA ALA A 110 -13.64 7.55 -8.53
C ALA A 110 -13.47 8.94 -7.88
N GLU A 111 -13.77 9.06 -6.59
CA GLU A 111 -13.51 10.31 -5.85
C GLU A 111 -12.00 10.60 -5.79
N PRO A 112 -11.57 11.87 -5.71
CA PRO A 112 -10.16 12.21 -5.59
C PRO A 112 -9.59 11.82 -4.22
N GLU A 113 -8.28 11.55 -4.20
CA GLU A 113 -7.49 11.48 -2.99
C GLU A 113 -7.31 12.87 -2.35
N ASP A 114 -7.26 12.91 -1.02
CA ASP A 114 -6.95 14.13 -0.26
C ASP A 114 -5.48 14.17 0.13
N ASN A 115 -4.63 14.64 -0.78
CA ASN A 115 -3.19 14.68 -0.57
C ASN A 115 -2.76 15.75 0.44
N THR A 116 -3.66 16.67 0.84
CA THR A 116 -3.33 17.75 1.78
C THR A 116 -3.01 17.24 3.20
N VAL A 117 -3.33 15.97 3.48
CA VAL A 117 -3.07 15.31 4.77
C VAL A 117 -1.60 14.89 4.97
N TYR A 118 -0.78 14.85 3.92
CA TYR A 118 0.58 14.30 4.06
C TYR A 118 1.49 15.09 5.02
N PRO A 119 1.51 16.43 5.04
CA PRO A 119 2.33 17.18 5.99
C PRO A 119 2.05 16.82 7.46
N GLU A 120 0.78 16.76 7.86
CA GLU A 120 0.40 16.36 9.23
C GLU A 120 0.66 14.87 9.50
N CYS A 121 0.62 14.02 8.47
CA CYS A 121 0.99 12.61 8.61
C CYS A 121 2.49 12.46 8.89
N VAL A 122 3.33 13.19 8.16
CA VAL A 122 4.80 13.20 8.32
C VAL A 122 5.17 13.73 9.70
N GLU A 123 4.56 14.83 10.14
CA GLU A 123 4.75 15.38 11.48
C GLU A 123 4.35 14.37 12.58
N SER A 124 3.17 13.77 12.45
CA SER A 124 2.65 12.81 13.43
C SER A 124 3.47 11.52 13.50
N ALA A 125 4.12 11.12 12.40
CA ALA A 125 4.98 9.95 12.33
C ALA A 125 6.32 10.10 13.07
N ARG A 126 6.67 11.31 13.56
CA ARG A 126 7.83 11.57 14.43
C ARG A 126 9.16 11.01 13.87
N GLY A 127 9.37 11.19 12.56
CA GLY A 127 10.58 10.75 11.86
C GLY A 127 10.50 9.34 11.26
N ILE A 128 9.43 8.58 11.50
CA ILE A 128 9.18 7.32 10.79
C ILE A 128 8.80 7.64 9.34
N PRO A 129 9.41 6.99 8.33
CA PRO A 129 9.10 7.24 6.92
C PRO A 129 7.61 7.06 6.59
N VAL A 130 7.06 8.03 5.85
CA VAL A 130 5.68 7.98 5.35
C VAL A 130 5.72 7.80 3.84
N ILE A 131 5.01 6.80 3.34
CA ILE A 131 4.86 6.51 1.91
C ILE A 131 3.46 6.92 1.45
N ALA A 132 3.38 7.82 0.47
CA ALA A 132 2.12 8.28 -0.09
C ALA A 132 1.48 7.22 -0.99
N ASN A 133 0.16 7.04 -0.90
CA ASN A 133 -0.58 6.07 -1.70
C ASN A 133 -1.94 6.60 -2.18
N GLY A 134 -2.28 6.28 -3.43
CA GLY A 134 -3.54 6.64 -4.07
C GLY A 134 -3.35 7.70 -5.16
N GLY A 135 -4.02 7.55 -6.30
CA GLY A 135 -4.04 8.55 -7.39
C GLY A 135 -2.72 8.92 -8.06
N ILE A 136 -1.58 8.37 -7.64
CA ILE A 136 -0.24 8.72 -8.16
C ILE A 136 0.06 7.90 -9.41
N ASP A 137 0.16 8.58 -10.55
CA ASP A 137 0.38 8.01 -11.88
C ASP A 137 1.21 8.90 -12.82
N THR A 138 1.73 10.04 -12.33
CA THR A 138 2.61 10.94 -13.10
C THR A 138 3.80 11.38 -12.25
N VAL A 139 4.87 11.78 -12.92
CA VAL A 139 6.08 12.31 -12.28
C VAL A 139 5.79 13.60 -11.50
N GLU A 140 4.90 14.45 -11.99
CA GLU A 140 4.48 15.68 -11.31
C GLU A 140 3.81 15.36 -9.99
N LYS A 141 2.93 14.33 -9.96
CA LYS A 141 2.32 13.87 -8.71
C LYS A 141 3.37 13.32 -7.76
N VAL A 142 4.33 12.53 -8.25
CA VAL A 142 5.44 12.05 -7.40
C VAL A 142 6.21 13.23 -6.81
N ARG A 143 6.64 14.20 -7.63
CA ARG A 143 7.34 15.40 -7.16
C ARG A 143 6.53 16.20 -6.15
N SER A 144 5.22 16.36 -6.39
CA SER A 144 4.29 17.02 -5.46
C SER A 144 4.23 16.31 -4.12
N MET A 145 4.15 14.97 -4.10
CA MET A 145 4.18 14.19 -2.86
C MET A 145 5.52 14.38 -2.14
N MET A 146 6.65 14.23 -2.85
CA MET A 146 7.98 14.41 -2.25
C MET A 146 8.15 15.82 -1.64
N ALA A 147 7.62 16.86 -2.28
CA ALA A 147 7.63 18.23 -1.76
C ALA A 147 6.80 18.39 -0.46
N MET A 148 5.85 17.50 -0.19
CA MET A 148 5.10 17.45 1.08
C MET A 148 5.83 16.68 2.19
N GLY A 149 7.05 16.22 1.94
CA GLY A 149 7.90 15.57 2.96
C GLY A 149 7.71 14.07 3.11
N VAL A 150 6.93 13.41 2.24
CA VAL A 150 6.86 11.94 2.24
C VAL A 150 8.18 11.33 1.74
N SER A 151 8.50 10.14 2.20
CA SER A 151 9.75 9.44 1.88
C SER A 151 9.65 8.60 0.59
N GLY A 152 8.45 8.44 0.04
CA GLY A 152 8.24 7.72 -1.21
C GLY A 152 6.77 7.62 -1.58
N VAL A 153 6.50 6.90 -2.68
CA VAL A 153 5.16 6.69 -3.23
C VAL A 153 4.89 5.21 -3.48
N MET A 154 3.63 4.80 -3.31
CA MET A 154 3.14 3.47 -3.65
C MET A 154 2.07 3.58 -4.72
N MET A 155 2.31 2.96 -5.88
CA MET A 155 1.38 2.89 -7.00
C MET A 155 0.69 1.52 -7.05
N GLY A 156 -0.62 1.53 -7.31
CA GLY A 156 -1.44 0.31 -7.37
C GLY A 156 -2.07 0.12 -8.75
N ARG A 157 -3.23 0.75 -8.97
CA ARG A 157 -3.98 0.66 -10.24
C ARG A 157 -3.13 0.99 -11.48
N PRO A 158 -2.33 2.06 -11.51
CA PRO A 158 -1.53 2.39 -12.70
C PRO A 158 -0.51 1.30 -13.06
N ALA A 159 0.05 0.60 -12.07
CA ALA A 159 0.98 -0.51 -12.30
C ALA A 159 0.29 -1.76 -12.88
N MET A 160 -1.01 -1.92 -12.65
CA MET A 160 -1.79 -2.99 -13.28
C MET A 160 -2.13 -2.67 -14.74
N GLU A 161 -2.31 -1.39 -15.06
CA GLU A 161 -2.58 -0.89 -16.42
C GLU A 161 -1.30 -0.90 -17.26
N ASN A 162 -0.17 -0.50 -16.66
CA ASN A 162 1.16 -0.55 -17.29
C ASN A 162 2.23 -0.90 -16.25
N PRO A 163 2.67 -2.16 -16.15
CA PRO A 163 3.74 -2.59 -15.23
C PRO A 163 5.05 -1.83 -15.41
N ALA A 164 5.37 -1.36 -16.62
CA ALA A 164 6.59 -0.58 -16.88
C ALA A 164 6.57 0.83 -16.27
N ILE A 165 5.45 1.26 -15.67
CA ILE A 165 5.33 2.59 -15.04
C ILE A 165 6.46 2.87 -14.04
N PHE A 166 6.98 1.86 -13.34
CA PHE A 166 8.05 2.09 -12.37
C PHE A 166 9.37 2.50 -13.02
N ASP A 167 9.78 1.82 -14.09
CA ASP A 167 11.02 2.18 -14.81
C ASP A 167 10.82 3.46 -15.62
N LEU A 168 9.62 3.71 -16.17
CA LEU A 168 9.24 4.99 -16.78
C LEU A 168 9.44 6.15 -15.80
N MET A 169 8.80 6.07 -14.63
CA MET A 169 8.90 7.11 -13.59
C MET A 169 10.34 7.30 -13.12
N LYS A 170 11.08 6.21 -12.89
CA LYS A 170 12.48 6.27 -12.46
C LYS A 170 13.38 6.90 -13.52
N ASN A 171 13.17 6.61 -14.80
CA ASN A 171 13.89 7.26 -15.89
C ASN A 171 13.62 8.77 -15.89
N GLU A 172 12.35 9.19 -15.86
CA GLU A 172 11.98 10.61 -15.88
C GLU A 172 12.37 11.39 -14.62
N LEU A 173 12.46 10.72 -13.47
CA LEU A 173 12.97 11.27 -12.22
C LEU A 173 14.50 11.29 -12.15
N GLY A 174 15.21 10.69 -13.12
CA GLY A 174 16.67 10.55 -13.09
C GLY A 174 17.18 9.57 -12.03
N LEU A 175 16.35 8.62 -11.60
CA LEU A 175 16.70 7.58 -10.62
C LEU A 175 17.33 6.33 -11.26
N ASN A 176 17.21 6.18 -12.58
CA ASN A 176 17.93 5.16 -13.35
C ASN A 176 19.07 5.83 -14.12
N ASP A 177 20.30 5.38 -13.87
CA ASP A 177 21.49 5.77 -14.63
C ASP A 177 22.35 4.51 -14.90
N PRO A 178 22.47 4.02 -16.15
CA PRO A 178 21.82 4.56 -17.36
C PRO A 178 20.30 4.35 -17.35
N LEU A 179 19.60 5.07 -18.24
CA LEU A 179 18.17 4.86 -18.45
C LEU A 179 17.86 3.40 -18.78
N LYS A 180 16.83 2.85 -18.16
CA LYS A 180 16.38 1.49 -18.46
C LYS A 180 15.52 1.45 -19.73
N PRO A 181 15.63 0.40 -20.55
CA PRO A 181 14.69 0.21 -21.65
C PRO A 181 13.28 -0.02 -21.10
N ILE A 182 12.29 0.58 -21.76
CA ILE A 182 10.88 0.43 -21.40
C ILE A 182 10.27 -0.64 -22.31
N PRO A 183 9.81 -1.78 -21.76
CA PRO A 183 9.22 -2.84 -22.58
C PRO A 183 7.88 -2.41 -23.17
N LEU A 184 7.52 -2.96 -24.33
CA LEU A 184 6.19 -2.75 -24.88
C LEU A 184 5.14 -3.50 -24.06
N VAL A 185 3.90 -3.02 -24.11
CA VAL A 185 2.77 -3.70 -23.45
C VAL A 185 2.58 -5.14 -23.98
N SER A 186 2.90 -5.39 -25.25
CA SER A 186 2.92 -6.74 -25.83
C SER A 186 3.93 -7.64 -25.15
N ASP A 187 5.14 -7.15 -24.89
CA ASP A 187 6.22 -7.93 -24.30
C ASP A 187 5.87 -8.33 -22.86
N LEU A 188 5.31 -7.37 -22.11
CA LEU A 188 4.80 -7.60 -20.75
C LEU A 188 3.64 -8.58 -20.72
N ARG A 189 2.76 -8.56 -21.74
CA ARG A 189 1.68 -9.52 -21.88
C ARG A 189 2.22 -10.93 -22.08
N ASP A 190 3.17 -11.09 -23.00
CA ASP A 190 3.74 -12.38 -23.33
C ASP A 190 4.54 -12.95 -22.16
N GLU A 191 5.29 -12.10 -21.45
CA GLU A 191 5.96 -12.46 -20.20
C GLU A 191 4.98 -12.92 -19.14
N TYR A 192 3.90 -12.17 -18.91
CA TYR A 192 2.87 -12.56 -17.96
C TYR A 192 2.26 -13.93 -18.28
N ILE A 193 1.95 -14.20 -19.55
CA ILE A 193 1.40 -15.50 -19.97
C ILE A 193 2.39 -16.63 -19.67
N ARG A 194 3.68 -16.45 -20.01
CA ARG A 194 4.72 -17.45 -19.70
C ARG A 194 4.82 -17.73 -18.20
N VAL A 195 4.83 -16.68 -17.38
CA VAL A 195 4.88 -16.83 -15.91
C VAL A 195 3.63 -17.52 -15.40
N PHE A 196 2.45 -17.11 -15.87
CA PHE A 196 1.17 -17.70 -15.50
C PHE A 196 1.13 -19.20 -15.79
N ASP A 197 1.59 -19.62 -16.97
CA ASP A 197 1.64 -21.02 -17.38
C ASP A 197 2.63 -21.82 -16.51
N SER A 198 3.76 -21.22 -16.14
CA SER A 198 4.79 -21.88 -15.31
C SER A 198 4.37 -22.17 -13.86
N ILE A 199 3.40 -21.41 -13.34
CA ILE A 199 2.92 -21.55 -11.95
C ILE A 199 1.51 -22.15 -11.87
N GLU A 200 0.95 -22.61 -12.99
CA GLU A 200 -0.42 -23.11 -13.10
C GLU A 200 -1.44 -22.14 -12.46
N GLY A 201 -1.32 -20.85 -12.80
CA GLY A 201 -2.12 -19.80 -12.19
C GLY A 201 -3.63 -20.01 -12.37
N ALA A 202 -4.45 -19.51 -11.44
CA ALA A 202 -5.89 -19.59 -11.61
C ALA A 202 -6.38 -18.60 -12.69
N GLU A 203 -7.09 -19.09 -13.71
CA GLU A 203 -7.50 -18.32 -14.91
C GLU A 203 -8.21 -17.00 -14.59
N LYS A 204 -8.97 -16.94 -13.48
CA LYS A 204 -9.61 -15.70 -13.01
C LYS A 204 -8.63 -14.53 -12.84
N HIS A 205 -7.38 -14.79 -12.45
CA HIS A 205 -6.35 -13.76 -12.27
C HIS A 205 -5.80 -13.29 -13.61
N ARG A 206 -5.53 -14.23 -14.52
CA ARG A 206 -5.11 -13.93 -15.90
C ARG A 206 -6.15 -13.11 -16.64
N ALA A 207 -7.40 -13.55 -16.66
CA ALA A 207 -8.50 -12.83 -17.28
C ALA A 207 -8.65 -11.40 -16.72
N ARG A 208 -8.48 -11.22 -15.40
CA ARG A 208 -8.56 -9.89 -14.77
C ARG A 208 -7.39 -8.99 -15.15
N PHE A 209 -6.16 -9.51 -15.17
CA PHE A 209 -4.98 -8.74 -15.55
C PHE A 209 -5.01 -8.33 -17.02
N LEU A 210 -5.24 -9.30 -17.91
CA LEU A 210 -5.31 -9.05 -19.36
C LEU A 210 -6.45 -8.09 -19.74
N LYS A 211 -7.53 -8.05 -18.95
CA LYS A 211 -8.62 -7.09 -19.13
C LYS A 211 -8.16 -5.65 -18.91
N VAL A 212 -7.18 -5.39 -18.04
CA VAL A 212 -6.75 -4.03 -17.64
C VAL A 212 -5.40 -3.61 -18.23
N LEU A 213 -4.54 -4.56 -18.58
CA LEU A 213 -3.24 -4.29 -19.18
C LEU A 213 -3.39 -3.50 -20.50
N GLY A 214 -2.68 -2.39 -20.62
CA GLY A 214 -2.71 -1.51 -21.79
C GLY A 214 -3.95 -0.63 -21.89
N ARG A 215 -4.80 -0.56 -20.85
CA ARG A 215 -5.87 0.43 -20.82
C ARG A 215 -5.27 1.82 -20.65
N GLU A 216 -5.44 2.66 -21.66
CA GLU A 216 -5.28 4.09 -21.49
C GLU A 216 -6.44 4.61 -20.64
N LYS A 217 -6.15 5.45 -19.65
CA LYS A 217 -7.21 6.24 -19.03
C LYS A 217 -7.79 7.15 -20.10
N ALA A 218 -9.12 7.19 -20.22
CA ALA A 218 -9.73 8.40 -20.76
C ALA A 218 -9.27 9.55 -19.86
N HIS A 219 -8.37 10.37 -20.36
CA HIS A 219 -8.00 11.62 -19.71
C HIS A 219 -9.28 12.46 -19.67
N TYR A 220 -9.88 12.58 -18.47
CA TYR A 220 -10.97 13.52 -18.20
C TYR A 220 -10.39 14.80 -17.61
#